data_AF-A0A973EG33-F1
#
_entry.id   AF-A0A973EG33-F1
#
_cell.length_a   1.000
_cell.length_b   1.000
_cell.length_c   1.000
_cell.angle_alpha   90.00
_cell.angle_beta   90.00
_cell.angle_gamma   90.00
#
_symmetry.space_group_name_H-M   'P 1'
#
loop_
_entity.id
_entity.type
_entity.pdbx_description
1 polymer ?
#
loop_
_entity_poly.entity_id
_entity_poly.type
_entity_poly.pdbx_seq_one_letter_code
_entity_poly.pdbx_strand_id
1 'polypeptide(L)' 'MHVVIASLNPAKKAAVEQAFRAAPGIEGTLFSPVAVPSGVAEQPLSDEETRRGARQRVLAARLVVPEADYWVGLEGG' A
#
# COMPACT_ATOMS: atom_id res chain seq x y z
N MET A 1 -1.00 15.01 -6.25
CA MET A 1 -1.66 13.80 -5.70
C MET A 1 -0.73 13.15 -4.69
N HIS A 2 -1.25 12.71 -3.55
CA HIS A 2 -0.52 12.04 -2.48
C HIS A 2 -0.97 10.59 -2.35
N VAL A 3 -0.03 9.66 -2.57
CA VAL A 3 -0.27 8.21 -2.53
C VAL A 3 0.53 7.62 -1.38
N VAL A 4 -0.17 7.03 -0.42
CA VAL A 4 0.43 6.34 0.72
C VAL A 4 0.59 4.86 0.39
N ILE A 5 1.80 4.35 0.52
CA ILE A 5 2.13 2.95 0.28
C ILE A 5 2.26 2.30 1.65
N ALA A 6 1.36 1.38 1.99
CA ALA A 6 1.29 0.76 3.31
C ALA A 6 2.38 -0.31 3.53
N SER A 7 3.62 -0.04 3.08
CA SER A 7 4.77 -0.94 3.16
C SER A 7 6.08 -0.16 2.96
N LEU A 8 7.12 -0.54 3.70
CA LEU A 8 8.50 -0.07 3.47
C LEU A 8 9.29 -0.93 2.49
N ASN A 9 8.74 -2.06 2.03
CA ASN A 9 9.42 -2.94 1.08
C ASN A 9 9.69 -2.20 -0.26
N PRO A 10 10.96 -2.10 -0.70
CA PRO A 10 11.33 -1.38 -1.92
C PRO A 10 10.65 -1.91 -3.19
N ALA A 11 10.44 -3.23 -3.30
CA ALA A 11 9.79 -3.84 -4.46
C ALA A 11 8.31 -3.45 -4.53
N LYS A 12 7.61 -3.48 -3.40
CA LYS A 12 6.20 -3.04 -3.32
C LYS A 12 6.07 -1.55 -3.64
N LYS A 13 7.00 -0.72 -3.13
CA LYS A 13 7.05 0.71 -3.46
C LYS A 13 7.22 0.92 -4.97
N ALA A 14 8.21 0.27 -5.59
CA ALA A 14 8.48 0.39 -7.02
C ALA A 14 7.28 -0.06 -7.87
N ALA A 15 6.61 -1.15 -7.50
CA ALA A 15 5.43 -1.63 -8.21
C ALA A 15 4.28 -0.61 -8.20
N VAL A 16 4.02 0.03 -7.05
CA VAL A 16 2.99 1.09 -6.95
C VAL A 16 3.37 2.29 -7.79
N GLU A 17 4.61 2.78 -7.66
CA GLU A 17 5.07 3.92 -8.45
C GLU A 17 4.95 3.67 -9.95
N GLN A 18 5.32 2.47 -10.42
CA GLN A 18 5.20 2.08 -11.82
C GLN A 18 3.73 2.03 -12.28
N ALA A 19 2.85 1.43 -11.49
CA ALA A 19 1.43 1.33 -11.82
C ALA A 19 0.77 2.71 -11.94
N PHE A 20 1.06 3.61 -11.00
CA PHE A 20 0.60 4.99 -11.09
C PHE A 20 1.20 5.69 -12.32
N ARG A 21 2.53 5.56 -12.54
CA ARG A 21 3.27 6.11 -13.69
C ARG A 21 2.73 5.71 -15.07
N ALA A 22 2.00 4.60 -15.15
CA ALA A 22 1.37 4.16 -16.40
C ALA A 22 0.04 4.86 -16.73
N ALA A 23 -0.58 5.53 -15.75
CA ALA A 23 -1.80 6.30 -15.97
C ALA A 23 -1.46 7.74 -16.44
N PRO A 24 -2.32 8.40 -17.22
CA PRO A 24 -2.17 9.82 -17.54
C PRO A 24 -2.58 10.72 -16.35
N GLY A 25 -2.02 11.94 -16.25
CA GLY A 25 -2.49 12.98 -15.32
C GLY A 25 -2.01 12.85 -13.87
N ILE A 26 -0.90 12.15 -13.66
CA ILE A 26 -0.31 11.80 -12.36
C ILE A 26 1.02 12.51 -12.10
N GLU A 27 1.39 13.47 -12.95
CA GLU A 27 2.61 14.25 -12.82
C GLU A 27 2.66 14.91 -11.44
N GLY A 28 3.82 14.87 -10.79
CA GLY A 28 3.98 15.42 -9.44
C GLY A 28 3.32 14.59 -8.32
N THR A 29 3.01 13.31 -8.55
CA THR A 29 2.55 12.42 -7.48
C THR A 29 3.61 12.25 -6.40
N LEU A 30 3.25 12.54 -5.15
CA LEU A 30 4.04 12.26 -3.96
C LEU A 30 3.74 10.84 -3.48
N PHE A 31 4.76 9.99 -3.40
CA PHE A 31 4.64 8.63 -2.85
C PHE A 31 5.27 8.57 -1.45
N SER A 32 4.46 8.24 -0.44
CA SER A 32 4.89 8.14 0.95
C SER A 32 4.76 6.71 1.47
N PRO A 33 5.87 5.96 1.61
CA PRO A 33 5.83 4.65 2.25
C PRO A 33 5.65 4.79 3.77
N VAL A 34 4.77 3.98 4.34
CA VAL A 34 4.53 3.92 5.80
C VAL A 34 4.63 2.49 6.31
N ALA A 35 5.23 2.33 7.49
CA ALA A 35 5.24 1.06 8.21
C ALA A 35 3.93 0.91 8.99
N VAL A 36 3.13 -0.09 8.63
CA VAL A 36 1.90 -0.44 9.34
C VAL A 36 1.75 -1.97 9.41
N PRO A 37 1.18 -2.52 10.50
CA PRO A 37 1.00 -3.95 10.63
C PRO A 37 -0.05 -4.48 9.64
N SER A 38 0.11 -5.73 9.19
CA SER A 38 -0.90 -6.42 8.38
C SER A 38 -2.02 -7.02 9.20
N GLY A 39 -1.83 -7.28 10.50
CA GLY A 39 -2.85 -7.96 11.33
C GLY A 39 -3.09 -9.43 10.96
N VAL A 40 -2.25 -10.00 10.09
CA VAL A 40 -2.19 -11.43 9.71
C VAL A 40 -0.76 -11.95 9.85
N ALA A 41 -0.54 -13.24 9.62
CA ALA A 41 0.80 -13.81 9.57
C ALA A 41 1.66 -13.17 8.47
N GLU A 42 2.98 -13.10 8.68
CA GLU A 42 3.93 -12.58 7.69
C GLU A 42 3.92 -13.37 6.36
N GLN A 43 3.56 -14.66 6.42
CA GLN A 43 3.26 -15.50 5.25
C GLN A 43 1.84 -16.03 5.40
N PRO A 44 0.84 -15.35 4.81
CA PRO A 44 -0.52 -15.86 4.71
C PRO A 44 -0.53 -17.18 3.91
N LEU A 45 -1.34 -18.17 4.32
CA LEU A 45 -1.42 -19.47 3.63
C LEU A 45 -2.68 -19.61 2.77
N SER A 46 -3.50 -18.56 2.70
CA SER A 46 -4.74 -18.55 1.94
C SER A 46 -5.00 -17.18 1.29
N ASP A 47 -5.71 -17.19 0.17
CA ASP A 47 -6.13 -15.95 -0.51
C ASP A 47 -6.92 -15.02 0.41
N GLU A 48 -7.76 -15.58 1.29
CA GLU A 48 -8.54 -14.82 2.26
C GLU A 48 -7.63 -14.08 3.25
N GLU A 49 -6.62 -14.74 3.80
CA GLU A 49 -5.67 -14.11 4.71
C GLU A 49 -4.81 -13.05 4.00
N THR A 50 -4.33 -13.33 2.79
CA THR A 50 -3.56 -12.36 1.99
C THR A 50 -4.38 -11.09 1.73
N ARG A 51 -5.65 -11.26 1.32
CA ARG A 51 -6.58 -10.16 1.07
C ARG A 51 -6.91 -9.39 2.35
N ARG A 52 -7.10 -10.09 3.47
CA ARG A 52 -7.34 -9.49 4.79
C ARG A 52 -6.14 -8.66 5.25
N GLY A 53 -4.93 -9.19 5.11
CA GLY A 53 -3.69 -8.48 5.42
C GLY A 53 -3.53 -7.19 4.63
N ALA A 54 -3.74 -7.24 3.30
CA ALA A 54 -3.70 -6.06 2.45
C ALA A 54 -4.72 -4.98 2.88
N ARG A 55 -5.96 -5.38 3.20
CA ARG A 55 -7.00 -4.46 3.69
C ARG A 55 -6.64 -3.83 5.04
N GLN A 56 -6.14 -4.63 5.97
CA GLN A 56 -5.74 -4.15 7.30
C GLN A 56 -4.60 -3.12 7.20
N ARG A 57 -3.61 -3.34 6.33
CA ARG A 57 -2.56 -2.35 6.07
C ARG A 57 -3.11 -1.04 5.54
N VAL A 58 -4.05 -1.08 4.58
CA VAL A 58 -4.68 0.14 4.05
C VAL A 58 -5.43 0.89 5.13
N LEU A 59 -6.22 0.20 5.96
CA LEU A 59 -6.95 0.82 7.07
C LEU A 59 -6.00 1.47 8.08
N ALA A 60 -4.93 0.78 8.46
CA ALA A 60 -3.92 1.32 9.36
C ALA A 60 -3.19 2.53 8.75
N ALA A 61 -2.81 2.47 7.48
CA ALA A 61 -2.15 3.58 6.79
C ALA A 61 -3.05 4.82 6.72
N ARG A 62 -4.36 4.63 6.55
CA ARG A 62 -5.34 5.73 6.57
C ARG A 62 -5.50 6.41 7.92
N LEU A 63 -5.26 5.69 9.02
CA LEU A 63 -5.22 6.31 10.34
C LEU A 63 -3.95 7.14 10.56
N VAL A 64 -2.84 6.76 9.93
CA VAL A 64 -1.55 7.47 10.05
C VAL A 64 -1.50 8.72 9.18
N VAL A 65 -2.04 8.64 7.96
CA VAL A 65 -2.04 9.74 6.97
C VAL A 65 -3.45 9.88 6.40
N PRO A 66 -4.41 10.44 7.17
CA PRO A 66 -5.82 10.53 6.77
C PRO A 66 -6.10 11.47 5.59
N GLU A 67 -5.18 12.40 5.30
CA GLU A 67 -5.30 13.44 4.28
C GLU A 67 -4.78 13.03 2.88
N ALA A 68 -4.27 11.81 2.72
CA ALA A 68 -3.81 11.33 1.41
C ALA A 68 -4.97 11.13 0.43
N ASP A 69 -4.65 11.19 -0.87
CA ASP A 69 -5.64 10.94 -1.93
C ASP A 69 -5.89 9.43 -2.12
N TYR A 70 -4.84 8.61 -1.94
CA TYR A 70 -4.88 7.15 -2.09
C TYR A 70 -4.07 6.43 -1.02
N TRP A 71 -4.54 5.24 -0.63
CA TRP A 71 -3.82 4.29 0.23
C TRP A 71 -3.73 2.95 -0.48
N VAL A 72 -2.50 2.44 -0.62
CA VAL A 72 -2.22 1.24 -1.40
C VAL A 72 -1.58 0.18 -0.51
N GLY A 73 -2.25 -0.96 -0.37
CA GLY A 73 -1.73 -2.16 0.29
C GLY A 73 -1.47 -3.26 -0.73
N LEU A 74 -0.28 -3.86 -0.67
CA LEU A 74 0.06 -5.05 -1.44
C LEU A 74 0.55 -6.12 -0.48
N GLU A 75 -0.02 -7.32 -0.59
CA GLU A 75 0.47 -8.51 0.11
C GLU A 75 0.72 -9.65 -0.86
N GLY A 76 1.81 -10.35 -0.62
CA GLY A 76 2.07 -11.65 -1.23
C GLY A 76 1.81 -12.72 -0.17
N GLY A 77 1.09 -13.75 -0.55
CA GLY A 77 0.87 -14.99 0.21
C GLY A 77 0.83 -16.15 -0.76
#